data_AF-A0A3D4RYL8-F1
#
_entry.id   AF-A0A3D4RYL8-F1
#
_cell.length_a   1.000
_cell.length_b   1.000
_cell.length_c   1.000
_cell.angle_alpha   90.00
_cell.angle_beta   90.00
_cell.angle_gamma   90.00
#
_symmetry.space_group_name_H-M   'P 1'
#
loop_
_entity.id
_entity.type
_entity.pdbx_description
1 polymer ?
#
loop_
_entity_poly.entity_id
_entity_poly.type
_entity_poly.pdbx_seq_one_letter_code
_entity_poly.pdbx_strand_id
1 'polypeptide(L)'
;MPTPLVDLSKRVGEARALILDLLTELIGPVTLDYDFHREWNGCWKARVEISGAANGRLEFTLLETTEGALLALPRPLLERWRTETGIRASDGSRWSIDDNGHLVAFPATLSRPLQPRAPG
;
A
#
# COMPACT_ATOMS: atom_id res chain seq x y z
N MET A 1 -5.07 5.52 14.56
CA MET A 1 -5.17 5.66 13.09
C MET A 1 -3.77 5.92 12.58
N PRO A 2 -3.39 5.44 11.39
CA PRO A 2 -2.05 5.65 10.87
C PRO A 2 -1.72 7.15 10.73
N THR A 3 -0.50 7.53 11.05
CA THR A 3 0.00 8.91 11.05
C THR A 3 1.14 9.10 10.06
N PRO A 4 1.44 10.33 9.61
CA PRO A 4 2.61 10.58 8.77
C PRO A 4 3.90 10.02 9.41
N LEU A 5 4.73 9.33 8.62
CA LEU A 5 6.03 8.89 9.08
C LEU A 5 6.91 10.10 9.43
N VAL A 6 7.52 10.12 10.61
CA VAL A 6 8.33 11.25 11.07
C VAL A 6 9.79 11.15 10.60
N ASP A 7 10.40 9.98 10.77
CA ASP A 7 11.80 9.71 10.43
C ASP A 7 11.92 8.58 9.40
N LEU A 8 12.15 8.95 8.13
CA LEU A 8 12.36 7.99 7.05
C LEU A 8 13.78 7.42 7.05
N SER A 9 14.77 8.11 7.61
CA SER A 9 16.20 7.78 7.43
C SER A 9 16.53 6.34 7.87
N LYS A 10 15.84 5.84 8.89
CA LYS A 10 15.98 4.48 9.42
C LYS A 10 15.10 3.44 8.73
N ARG A 11 14.15 3.87 7.89
CA ARG A 11 13.12 3.03 7.26
C ARG A 11 13.17 3.04 5.72
N VAL A 12 14.17 3.66 5.10
CA VAL A 12 14.30 3.68 3.61
C VAL A 12 14.29 2.28 3.02
N GLY A 13 15.04 1.35 3.62
CA GLY A 13 15.11 -0.04 3.17
C GLY A 13 13.75 -0.75 3.30
N GLU A 14 13.08 -0.57 4.44
CA GLU A 14 11.73 -1.09 4.70
C GLU A 14 10.72 -0.56 3.68
N ALA A 15 10.75 0.75 3.39
CA ALA A 15 9.87 1.39 2.41
C ALA A 15 10.07 0.85 1.00
N ARG A 16 11.34 0.69 0.56
CA ARG A 16 11.67 0.11 -0.75
C ARG A 16 11.19 -1.33 -0.88
N ALA A 17 11.44 -2.16 0.14
CA ALA A 17 10.98 -3.55 0.15
C ALA A 17 9.46 -3.64 0.08
N LEU A 18 8.76 -2.84 0.90
CA LEU A 18 7.30 -2.83 0.94
C LEU A 18 6.68 -2.40 -0.40
N ILE A 19 7.23 -1.36 -1.04
CA ILE A 19 6.73 -0.89 -2.33
C ILE A 19 7.03 -1.91 -3.45
N LEU A 20 8.22 -2.51 -3.45
CA LEU A 20 8.57 -3.56 -4.40
C LEU A 20 7.63 -4.76 -4.30
N ASP A 21 7.37 -5.25 -3.09
CA ASP A 21 6.46 -6.37 -2.86
C ASP A 21 5.04 -6.05 -3.33
N LEU A 22 4.54 -4.85 -2.99
CA LEU A 22 3.20 -4.40 -3.37
C LEU A 22 3.03 -4.28 -4.89
N LEU A 23 4.02 -3.74 -5.61
CA LEU A 23 3.97 -3.64 -7.06
C LEU A 23 4.17 -5.02 -7.71
N THR A 24 5.03 -5.87 -7.16
CA THR A 24 5.25 -7.23 -7.67
C THR A 24 4.00 -8.10 -7.54
N GLU A 25 3.27 -8.00 -6.43
CA GLU A 25 1.97 -8.69 -6.23
C GLU A 25 0.94 -8.24 -7.28
N LEU A 26 0.96 -6.97 -7.68
CA LEU A 26 -0.04 -6.39 -8.56
C LEU A 26 0.23 -6.63 -10.06
N ILE A 27 1.47 -6.35 -10.50
CA ILE A 27 1.84 -6.27 -11.92
C ILE A 27 2.97 -7.22 -12.30
N GLY A 28 3.40 -8.09 -11.38
CA GLY A 28 4.52 -9.00 -11.58
C GLY A 28 5.88 -8.32 -11.43
N PRO A 29 6.98 -9.03 -11.76
CA PRO A 29 8.34 -8.52 -11.55
C PRO A 29 8.62 -7.18 -12.26
N VAL A 30 9.11 -6.20 -11.51
CA VAL A 30 9.40 -4.84 -11.97
C VAL A 30 10.74 -4.33 -11.46
N THR A 31 11.31 -3.36 -12.17
CA THR A 31 12.47 -2.58 -11.70
C THR A 31 12.01 -1.20 -11.27
N LEU A 32 12.49 -0.73 -10.12
CA LEU A 32 12.00 0.47 -9.45
C LEU A 32 13.14 1.44 -9.13
N ASP A 33 12.97 2.70 -9.53
CA ASP A 33 13.79 3.83 -9.07
C ASP A 33 12.99 4.69 -8.10
N TYR A 34 13.66 5.25 -7.07
CA TYR A 34 13.00 5.88 -5.93
C TYR A 34 13.53 7.28 -5.66
N ASP A 35 12.62 8.25 -5.65
CA ASP A 35 12.85 9.60 -5.14
C ASP A 35 12.00 9.80 -3.86
N PHE A 36 12.68 10.00 -2.73
CA PHE A 36 12.02 10.29 -1.46
C PHE A 36 12.08 11.78 -1.16
N HIS A 37 10.92 12.39 -0.90
CA HIS A 37 10.84 13.80 -0.55
C HIS A 37 9.82 14.03 0.55
N ARG A 38 10.06 15.07 1.34
CA ARG A 38 9.18 15.49 2.42
C ARG A 38 8.28 16.62 1.93
N GLU A 39 6.98 16.46 2.14
CA GLU A 39 6.01 17.51 1.85
C GLU A 39 5.98 18.59 2.94
N TRP A 40 5.42 19.75 2.61
CA TRP A 40 5.27 20.88 3.53
C TRP A 40 4.46 20.53 4.78
N ASN A 41 3.53 19.58 4.68
CA ASN A 41 2.73 19.08 5.81
C ASN A 41 3.51 18.09 6.71
N GLY A 42 4.80 17.87 6.41
CA GLY A 42 5.70 17.01 7.18
C GLY A 42 5.67 15.53 6.77
N CYS A 43 4.77 15.12 5.87
CA CYS A 43 4.64 13.73 5.44
C CYS A 43 5.70 13.35 4.41
N TRP A 44 6.20 12.13 4.47
CA TRP A 44 7.12 11.60 3.47
C TRP A 44 6.37 11.00 2.29
N LYS A 45 6.85 11.31 1.09
CA LYS A 45 6.45 10.68 -0.15
C LYS A 45 7.60 9.90 -0.77
N ALA A 46 7.26 8.82 -1.43
CA ALA A 46 8.14 8.08 -2.32
C ALA A 46 7.55 8.16 -3.73
N ARG A 47 8.25 8.83 -4.63
CA ARG A 47 7.97 8.78 -6.06
C ARG A 47 8.74 7.61 -6.64
N VAL A 48 8.04 6.75 -7.37
CA VAL A 48 8.58 5.51 -7.89
C VAL A 48 8.39 5.47 -9.39
N GLU A 49 9.50 5.44 -10.12
CA GLU A 49 9.51 5.15 -11.55
C GLU A 49 9.58 3.63 -11.73
N ILE A 50 8.67 3.10 -12.53
CA ILE A 50 8.47 1.67 -12.78
C ILE A 50 8.92 1.38 -14.20
N SER A 51 9.73 0.33 -14.36
CA SER A 51 10.22 -0.14 -15.65
C SER A 51 10.25 -1.67 -15.75
N GLY A 52 10.28 -2.19 -16.98
CA GLY A 52 10.32 -3.62 -17.28
C GLY A 52 8.97 -4.13 -17.81
N ALA A 53 8.32 -5.04 -17.07
CA ALA A 53 7.03 -5.65 -17.47
C ALA A 53 5.89 -4.63 -17.56
N ALA A 54 6.00 -3.53 -16.81
CA ALA A 54 5.17 -2.35 -16.94
C ALA A 54 6.06 -1.10 -16.91
N ASN A 55 5.58 -0.01 -17.49
CA ASN A 55 6.25 1.28 -17.46
C ASN A 55 5.30 2.35 -16.95
N GLY A 56 5.78 3.22 -16.05
CA GLY A 56 4.97 4.28 -15.50
C GLY A 56 5.56 4.84 -14.22
N ARG A 57 4.76 5.66 -13.54
CA ARG A 57 5.17 6.32 -12.30
C ARG A 57 4.03 6.27 -11.31
N LEU A 58 4.37 6.01 -10.04
CA LEU A 58 3.42 6.03 -8.93
C LEU A 58 4.01 6.78 -7.75
N GLU A 59 3.17 7.51 -7.01
CA GLU A 59 3.58 8.16 -5.76
C GLU A 59 2.97 7.44 -4.58
N PHE A 60 3.74 7.27 -3.52
CA PHE A 60 3.32 6.64 -2.27
C PHE A 60 3.44 7.64 -1.13
N THR A 61 2.41 7.71 -0.29
CA THR A 61 2.45 8.42 0.99
C THR A 61 2.90 7.43 2.07
N LEU A 62 3.95 7.78 2.82
CA LEU A 62 4.50 6.91 3.85
C LEU A 62 3.88 7.24 5.21
N LEU A 63 3.17 6.27 5.76
CA LEU A 63 2.45 6.36 7.02
C LEU A 63 2.98 5.32 8.01
N GLU A 64 2.80 5.58 9.29
CA GLU A 64 3.06 4.66 10.38
C GLU A 64 1.71 4.24 10.99
N THR A 65 1.44 2.95 11.12
CA THR A 65 0.23 2.44 11.78
C THR A 65 0.27 2.73 13.29
N THR A 66 -0.86 2.55 13.98
CA THR A 66 -0.91 2.70 15.45
C THR A 66 0.10 1.75 16.16
N GLU A 67 0.43 0.61 15.54
CA GLU A 67 1.38 -0.38 16.06
C GLU A 67 2.83 -0.11 15.61
N GLY A 68 3.11 1.02 14.94
CA GLY A 68 4.45 1.39 14.49
C GLY A 68 4.90 0.75 13.17
N ALA A 69 3.99 0.09 12.45
CA ALA A 69 4.28 -0.54 11.16
C ALA A 69 4.27 0.47 10.01
N LEU A 70 5.10 0.27 9.00
CA LEU A 70 5.16 1.13 7.83
C LEU A 70 4.03 0.76 6.85
N LEU A 71 3.37 1.77 6.31
CA LEU A 71 2.38 1.65 5.25
C LEU A 71 2.75 2.59 4.10
N ALA A 72 2.90 2.04 2.89
CA ALA A 72 3.10 2.80 1.67
C ALA A 72 1.77 2.93 0.92
N LEU A 73 1.04 4.02 1.13
CA LEU A 73 -0.27 4.26 0.53
C LEU A 73 -0.12 4.82 -0.91
N PRO A 74 -0.49 4.06 -1.96
CA PRO A 74 -0.33 4.50 -3.35
C PRO A 74 -1.31 5.61 -3.75
N ARG A 75 -0.87 6.45 -4.70
CA ARG A 75 -1.64 7.54 -5.31
C ARG A 75 -1.44 7.55 -6.83
N PRO A 76 -2.52 7.40 -7.64
CA PRO A 76 -3.90 7.16 -7.23
C PRO A 76 -4.08 5.77 -6.62
N LEU A 77 -5.08 5.63 -5.73
CA LEU A 77 -5.45 4.34 -5.17
C LEU A 77 -6.35 3.59 -6.16
N LEU A 78 -5.81 2.53 -6.76
CA LEU A 78 -6.54 1.66 -7.69
C LEU A 78 -7.69 0.93 -7.00
N GLU A 79 -8.77 0.67 -7.75
CA GLU A 79 -9.98 0.01 -7.25
C GLU A 79 -9.70 -1.38 -6.66
N ARG A 80 -8.81 -2.16 -7.29
CA ARG A 80 -8.38 -3.48 -6.79
C ARG A 80 -7.83 -3.44 -5.36
N TRP A 81 -7.03 -2.41 -5.02
CA TRP A 81 -6.56 -2.24 -3.64
C TRP A 81 -7.68 -1.82 -2.69
N ARG A 82 -8.71 -1.14 -3.19
CA ARG A 82 -9.85 -0.75 -2.37
C ARG A 82 -10.75 -1.92 -2.01
N THR A 83 -11.00 -2.82 -2.96
CA THR A 83 -12.08 -3.80 -2.88
C THR A 83 -11.62 -5.24 -2.77
N GLU A 84 -10.47 -5.62 -3.34
CA GLU A 84 -10.06 -7.03 -3.45
C GLU A 84 -8.91 -7.40 -2.52
N THR A 85 -7.84 -6.60 -2.53
CA THR A 85 -6.58 -7.00 -1.88
C THR A 85 -6.25 -6.19 -0.64
N GLY A 86 -6.62 -4.91 -0.56
CA GLY A 86 -6.01 -4.00 0.42
C GLY A 86 -4.53 -3.71 0.12
N ILE A 87 -3.99 -2.73 0.84
CA ILE A 87 -2.59 -2.30 0.84
C ILE A 87 -1.92 -2.93 2.05
N ARG A 88 -0.87 -3.72 1.83
CA ARG A 88 -0.11 -4.37 2.89
C ARG A 88 0.77 -3.37 3.63
N ALA A 89 0.79 -3.45 4.96
CA ALA A 89 1.77 -2.80 5.83
C ALA A 89 2.89 -3.77 6.21
N SER A 90 3.99 -3.27 6.78
CA SER A 90 5.16 -4.09 7.11
C SER A 90 4.93 -5.14 8.22
N ASP A 91 3.90 -4.97 9.05
CA ASP A 91 3.45 -5.95 10.05
C ASP A 91 2.53 -7.04 9.46
N GLY A 92 2.23 -6.98 8.16
CA GLY A 92 1.31 -7.90 7.49
C GLY A 92 -0.16 -7.52 7.60
N SER A 93 -0.52 -6.48 8.36
CA SER A 93 -1.87 -5.92 8.33
C SER A 93 -2.18 -5.36 6.94
N ARG A 94 -3.47 -5.33 6.57
CA ARG A 94 -3.93 -4.78 5.30
C ARG A 94 -4.88 -3.61 5.56
N TRP A 95 -4.75 -2.57 4.74
CA TRP A 95 -5.46 -1.30 4.87
C TRP A 95 -6.10 -0.88 3.56
N SER A 96 -7.14 -0.06 3.62
CA SER A 96 -7.82 0.50 2.46
C SER A 96 -8.35 1.89 2.79
N ILE A 97 -8.86 2.58 1.78
CA ILE A 97 -9.51 3.88 1.93
C ILE A 97 -11.02 3.68 1.70
N ASP A 98 -11.84 4.10 2.66
CA ASP A 98 -13.30 4.09 2.53
C ASP A 98 -13.81 5.17 1.56
N ASP A 99 -15.13 5.20 1.34
CA ASP A 99 -15.76 6.17 0.44
C ASP A 99 -15.61 7.62 0.90
N ASN A 100 -15.28 7.84 2.18
CA ASN A 100 -15.04 9.16 2.77
C ASN A 100 -13.58 9.59 2.71
N GLY A 101 -12.69 8.74 2.16
CA GLY A 101 -11.26 9.03 2.14
C GLY A 101 -10.51 8.66 3.42
N HIS A 102 -11.16 7.96 4.36
CA HIS A 102 -10.53 7.52 5.61
C HIS A 102 -9.79 6.21 5.44
N LEU A 103 -8.62 6.13 6.05
CA LEU A 103 -7.83 4.92 6.11
C LEU A 103 -8.43 3.96 7.15
N VAL A 104 -8.88 2.81 6.68
CA VAL A 104 -9.55 1.76 7.45
C VAL A 104 -8.82 0.44 7.31
N ALA A 105 -8.94 -0.44 8.30
CA ALA A 105 -8.44 -1.80 8.18
C ALA A 105 -9.18 -2.50 7.02
N PHE A 106 -8.43 -3.13 6.12
CA PHE A 106 -9.03 -3.93 5.05
C PHE A 106 -9.54 -5.24 5.67
N PRO A 107 -10.84 -5.54 5.57
CA PRO A 107 -11.39 -6.72 6.20
C PRO A 107 -10.73 -7.98 5.63
N ALA A 108 -10.34 -8.92 6.49
CA ALA A 108 -9.80 -10.23 6.08
C ALA A 108 -10.85 -11.11 5.35
N THR A 109 -12.06 -10.60 5.12
CA THR A 109 -13.24 -11.33 4.65
C THR A 109 -13.58 -11.00 3.19
N LEU A 110 -12.74 -11.47 2.27
CA LEU A 110 -13.19 -11.89 0.93
C LEU A 110 -12.92 -13.37 0.65
N SER A 111 -12.74 -14.19 1.67
CA SER A 111 -13.10 -15.61 1.60
C SER A 111 -14.61 -15.72 1.80
N ARG A 112 -15.40 -15.42 0.76
CA ARG A 112 -16.80 -15.84 0.74
C ARG A 112 -16.79 -17.38 0.77
N PRO A 113 -17.33 -18.08 1.78
CA PRO A 113 -17.61 -19.49 1.57
C PRO A 113 -18.63 -19.56 0.43
N LEU A 114 -18.31 -20.33 -0.61
CA LEU A 114 -19.32 -20.81 -1.56
C LEU A 114 -20.39 -21.52 -0.69
N GLN A 115 -21.54 -20.88 -0.46
CA GLN A 115 -22.69 -21.62 0.04
C GLN A 115 -22.98 -22.73 -0.96
N PRO A 116 -22.95 -24.02 -0.59
CA PRO A 116 -23.49 -25.04 -1.45
C PRO A 116 -24.97 -24.75 -1.64
N ARG A 117 -25.41 -24.66 -2.90
CA ARG A 117 -26.84 -24.72 -3.22
C ARG A 117 -27.37 -26.02 -2.66
N ALA A 118 -28.36 -25.95 -1.76
CA ALA A 118 -29.08 -27.12 -1.31
C ALA A 118 -29.71 -27.82 -2.53
N PRO A 119 -29.65 -29.17 -2.62
CA PRO A 119 -30.43 -29.90 -3.61
C PRO A 119 -31.92 -29.72 -3.30
N GLY A 120 -32.72 -29.55 -4.37
CA GLY A 120 -34.17 -29.47 -4.30
C GLY A 120 -34.84 -30.83 -4.11
#